data_AF-A0A0V8HK89-F1
#
_entry.id   AF-A0A0V8HK89-F1
#
_cell.length_a   1.000
_cell.length_b   1.000
_cell.length_c   1.000
_cell.angle_alpha   90.00
_cell.angle_beta   90.00
_cell.angle_gamma   90.00
#
_symmetry.space_group_name_H-M   'P 1'
#
loop_
_entity.id
_entity.type
_entity.pdbx_description
1 polymer ?
#
loop_
_entity_poly.entity_id
_entity_poly.type
_entity_poly.pdbx_seq_one_letter_code
_entity_poly.pdbx_strand_id
1 'polypeptide(L)' 'MKKYLLNAPKPDLITLDSLMAEMILDKALLLFRKEQIEQNIDRALRDGDKNEFLRLTGELKAMN' A
#
# COMPACT_ATOMS: atom_id res chain seq x y z
N MET A 1 33.62 -7.73 5.29
CA MET A 1 32.29 -7.61 5.93
C MET A 1 32.28 -6.39 6.84
N LYS A 2 31.21 -5.59 6.78
CA LYS A 2 31.12 -4.23 7.33
C LYS A 2 31.07 -4.24 8.87
N LYS A 3 32.19 -3.88 9.53
CA LYS A 3 32.37 -3.86 11.01
C LYS A 3 31.49 -2.86 11.77
N TYR A 4 30.76 -1.99 11.08
CA TYR A 4 29.96 -0.91 11.66
C TYR A 4 28.54 -1.30 12.09
N LEU A 5 28.11 -2.53 11.84
CA LEU A 5 26.79 -3.01 12.28
C LEU A 5 26.79 -3.62 13.69
N LEU A 6 27.96 -3.80 14.31
CA LEU A 6 28.09 -4.40 15.65
C LEU A 6 27.72 -3.46 16.81
N ASN A 7 27.62 -2.15 16.56
CA ASN A 7 27.37 -1.13 17.59
C ASN A 7 26.08 -0.32 17.36
N ALA A 8 25.18 -0.75 16.47
CA ALA A 8 23.88 -0.11 16.35
C ALA A 8 23.08 -0.33 17.64
N PRO A 9 22.46 0.71 18.25
CA PRO A 9 21.56 0.51 19.37
C PRO A 9 20.49 -0.50 18.95
N LYS A 10 20.32 -1.56 19.74
CA LYS A 10 19.22 -2.50 19.51
C LYS A 10 17.92 -1.70 19.72
N PRO A 11 16.98 -1.73 18.75
CA PRO A 11 15.69 -1.10 18.97
C PRO A 11 15.02 -1.77 20.17
N ASP A 12 14.60 -0.97 21.15
CA ASP A 12 13.82 -1.43 22.29
C ASP A 12 12.46 -1.98 21.81
N LEU A 13 11.82 -2.88 22.57
CA LEU A 13 10.56 -3.52 22.15
C LEU A 13 9.48 -2.52 21.68
N ILE A 14 9.38 -1.36 22.36
CA ILE A 14 8.41 -0.31 22.04
C ILE A 14 8.64 0.27 20.63
N THR A 15 9.90 0.44 20.21
CA THR A 15 10.20 0.94 18.86
C THR A 15 9.95 -0.12 17.79
N LEU A 16 10.12 -1.40 18.12
CA LEU A 16 9.73 -2.50 17.23
C LEU A 16 8.21 -2.60 17.07
N ASP A 17 7.44 -2.50 18.16
CA ASP A 17 5.98 -2.53 18.13
C ASP A 17 5.41 -1.34 17.34
N SER A 18 5.97 -0.14 17.53
CA SER A 18 5.58 1.05 16.76
C SER A 18 5.87 0.88 15.27
N LEU A 19 7.05 0.33 14.90
CA LEU A 19 7.39 0.07 13.51
C LEU A 19 6.47 -0.97 12.88
N MET A 20 6.14 -2.04 13.62
CA MET A 20 5.18 -3.04 13.16
C MET A 20 3.79 -2.45 12.96
N ALA A 21 3.32 -1.60 13.86
CA ALA A 21 2.03 -0.93 13.74
C ALA A 21 1.96 -0.05 12.48
N GLU A 22 3.02 0.71 12.19
CA GLU A 22 3.12 1.53 10.97
C GLU A 22 3.06 0.66 9.71
N MET A 23 3.84 -0.42 9.65
CA MET A 23 3.82 -1.35 8.52
C MET A 23 2.44 -2.01 8.31
N ILE A 24 1.76 -2.36 9.39
CA ILE A 24 0.40 -2.93 9.33
C ILE A 24 -0.57 -1.90 8.79
N LEU A 25 -0.51 -0.66 9.30
CA LEU A 25 -1.37 0.43 8.86
C LEU A 25 -1.17 0.73 7.37
N ASP A 26 0.09 0.88 6.93
CA ASP A 26 0.43 1.14 5.53
C ASP A 26 -0.11 0.05 4.62
N LYS A 27 0.06 -1.21 5.02
CA LYS A 27 -0.45 -2.35 4.26
C LYS A 27 -1.97 -2.36 4.20
N ALA A 28 -2.65 -2.10 5.32
CA ALA A 28 -4.10 -2.05 5.39
C ALA A 28 -4.67 -0.93 4.51
N LEU A 29 -4.06 0.26 4.53
CA LEU A 29 -4.46 1.40 3.70
C LEU A 29 -4.25 1.12 2.22
N LEU A 30 -3.12 0.49 1.84
CA LEU A 30 -2.84 0.11 0.47
C LEU A 30 -3.88 -0.88 -0.07
N LEU A 31 -4.15 -1.94 0.70
CA LEU A 31 -5.13 -2.97 0.33
C LEU A 31 -6.53 -2.37 0.19
N PHE A 32 -6.95 -1.55 1.15
CA PHE A 32 -8.26 -0.91 1.13
C PHE A 32 -8.44 -0.01 -0.10
N ARG A 33 -7.45 0.82 -0.43
CA ARG A 33 -7.50 1.67 -1.64
C ARG A 33 -7.54 0.84 -2.92
N LYS A 34 -6.77 -0.24 -2.97
CA LYS A 34 -6.75 -1.14 -4.12
C LYS A 34 -8.12 -1.79 -4.35
N GLU A 35 -8.74 -2.32 -3.30
CA GLU A 35 -10.07 -2.90 -3.37
C GLU A 35 -11.12 -1.88 -3.83
N GLN A 36 -11.05 -0.63 -3.36
CA GLN A 36 -11.96 0.42 -3.82
C GLN A 36 -11.79 0.73 -5.31
N ILE A 37 -10.56 0.80 -5.81
CA ILE A 37 -10.29 1.06 -7.23
C ILE A 37 -10.81 -0.10 -8.08
N GLU A 38 -10.55 -1.34 -7.68
CA GLU A 38 -11.05 -2.53 -8.39
C GLU A 38 -12.59 -2.54 -8.46
N GLN A 39 -13.28 -2.25 -7.35
CA GLN A 39 -14.75 -2.15 -7.32
C GLN A 39 -15.28 -1.02 -8.24
N ASN A 40 -14.58 0.10 -8.30
CA ASN A 40 -14.96 1.22 -9.17
C ASN A 40 -14.68 0.92 -10.65
N ILE A 41 -13.63 0.16 -10.96
CA ILE A 41 -13.35 -0.35 -12.32
C ILE A 41 -14.49 -1.25 -12.77
N ASP A 42 -14.92 -2.19 -11.93
CA ASP A 42 -16.05 -3.08 -12.22
C ASP A 42 -17.35 -2.30 -12.47
N ARG A 43 -17.57 -1.23 -11.70
CA ARG A 43 -18.72 -0.33 -11.91
C ARG A 43 -18.61 0.42 -13.24
N ALA A 44 -17.45 1.00 -13.55
CA ALA A 44 -17.22 1.71 -14.81
C ALA A 44 -17.43 0.77 -16.02
N LEU A 45 -17.00 -0.49 -15.93
CA LEU A 45 -17.26 -1.51 -16.95
C LEU A 45 -18.76 -1.79 -17.11
N ARG A 46 -19.49 -1.96 -16.00
CA ARG A 46 -20.95 -2.19 -16.01
C ARG A 46 -21.71 -1.02 -16.63
N ASP A 47 -21.29 0.20 -16.32
CA ASP A 47 -21.96 1.42 -16.78
C ASP A 47 -21.51 1.84 -18.19
N GLY A 48 -20.51 1.17 -18.76
CA GLY A 48 -19.94 1.50 -20.07
C GLY A 48 -19.10 2.78 -20.06
N ASP A 49 -18.67 3.26 -18.90
CA ASP A 49 -17.85 4.47 -18.76
C ASP A 49 -16.38 4.18 -19.05
N LYS A 50 -16.03 4.32 -20.33
CA LYS A 50 -14.66 4.13 -20.81
C LYS A 50 -13.66 5.10 -20.17
N ASN A 51 -14.05 6.35 -19.90
CA ASN A 51 -13.12 7.35 -19.39
C ASN A 51 -12.74 7.03 -17.95
N GLU A 52 -13.74 6.70 -17.13
CA GLU A 52 -13.55 6.34 -15.74
C GLU A 52 -12.76 5.03 -15.60
N PHE A 53 -13.06 4.03 -16.46
CA PHE A 53 -12.27 2.80 -16.53
C PHE A 53 -10.78 3.08 -16.83
N LEU A 54 -10.48 3.91 -17.82
CA LEU A 54 -9.09 4.23 -18.19
C LEU A 54 -8.37 5.02 -17.08
N ARG A 55 -9.07 5.94 -16.42
CA ARG A 55 -8.52 6.69 -15.28
C ARG A 55 -8.17 5.75 -14.12
N LEU A 56 -9.12 4.94 -13.68
CA LEU A 56 -8.96 4.05 -12.52
C LEU A 56 -7.93 2.95 -12.78
N THR A 57 -7.89 2.38 -13.99
CA THR A 57 -6.86 1.39 -14.35
C THR A 57 -5.47 2.01 -14.44
N GLY A 58 -5.37 3.28 -14.81
CA GLY A 58 -4.12 4.05 -14.73
C GLY A 58 -3.65 4.22 -13.29
N GLU A 59 -4.56 4.62 -12.40
CA GLU A 59 -4.29 4.75 -10.96
C GLU A 59 -3.84 3.43 -10.33
N LEU A 60 -4.54 2.33 -10.64
CA LEU A 60 -4.18 0.99 -10.15
C LEU A 60 -2.76 0.58 -10.59
N LYS A 61 -2.37 0.90 -11.83
CA LYS A 61 -1.02 0.61 -12.35
C LYS A 61 0.07 1.43 -11.67
N ALA A 62 -0.22 2.67 -11.28
CA ALA A 62 0.73 3.52 -10.58
C ALA A 62 0.94 3.12 -9.10
N MET A 63 0.05 2.30 -8.54
CA MET A 63 0.15 1.77 -7.17
C MET A 63 0.89 0.42 -7.07
N ASN A 64 1.22 -0.20 -8.22
CA ASN A 64 2.02 -1.43 -8.32
C ASN A 64 3.49 -1.09 -8.63
#